data_AF-Q099I6-F1
#
_entry.id   AF-Q099I6-F1
#
_cell.length_a   1.000
_cell.length_b   1.000
_cell.length_c   1.000
_cell.angle_alpha   90.00
_cell.angle_beta   90.00
_cell.angle_gamma   90.00
#
_symmetry.space_group_name_H-M   'P 1'
#
loop_
_entity.id
_entity.type
_entity.pdbx_description
1 polymer ?
#
loop_
_entity_poly.entity_id
_entity_poly.type
_entity_poly.pdbx_seq_one_letter_code
_entity_poly.pdbx_strand_id
1 'polypeptide(L)'
;MTKARVWVGLLLLWMVPTSEAATERSSVVILGKVAGHQQVESLPDGRIKVHFEYNDRGRGPSLDTVYQVGANGTVTSAESQGVDYLKAAVQERYTAQGTSHAWKNSAEDEQREVPGPVFYLGLHAPPEETVLLVRAALRAPGQRLALLPSGEVQVSAVATQTLKGKSSSRKVRLYALSGVDLEPSYVWLDEDQRFFASGSSWSMTLREGFENTQELLLQHQEAEQGRLAQARAKQLTTKLDRPLAITHARVFDPGTLEVAEDQTVLVAQGRITAVASRRSCRCLQGPARWMPRAASSCRASGTCTRTSAGGPMASSPSPRASPP
;
A
#
# COMPACT_ATOMS: atom_id res chain seq x y z
N MET A 1 -55.74 -31.19 -65.65
CA MET A 1 -54.71 -31.89 -64.85
C MET A 1 -53.62 -30.88 -64.47
N THR A 2 -53.78 -30.25 -63.30
CA THR A 2 -52.93 -29.14 -62.83
C THR A 2 -52.13 -29.66 -61.63
N LYS A 3 -50.80 -29.73 -61.76
CA LYS A 3 -49.90 -30.31 -60.74
C LYS A 3 -49.71 -29.33 -59.57
N ALA A 4 -50.12 -29.74 -58.38
CA ALA A 4 -49.83 -29.05 -57.12
C ALA A 4 -48.35 -29.26 -56.74
N ARG A 5 -47.64 -28.15 -56.46
CA ARG A 5 -46.29 -28.17 -55.87
C ARG A 5 -46.43 -28.02 -54.36
N VAL A 6 -46.14 -29.09 -53.63
CA VAL A 6 -45.99 -29.09 -52.17
C VAL A 6 -44.62 -28.51 -51.84
N TRP A 7 -44.59 -27.40 -51.09
CA TRP A 7 -43.38 -26.86 -50.49
C TRP A 7 -43.21 -27.48 -49.11
N VAL A 8 -42.19 -28.31 -48.94
CA VAL A 8 -41.76 -28.80 -47.63
C VAL A 8 -40.89 -27.72 -47.00
N GLY A 9 -41.43 -27.01 -46.01
CA GLY A 9 -40.68 -26.04 -45.22
C GLY A 9 -39.71 -26.74 -44.28
N LEU A 10 -38.41 -26.51 -44.49
CA LEU A 10 -37.35 -27.00 -43.62
C LEU A 10 -37.28 -26.09 -42.37
N LEU A 11 -37.78 -26.58 -41.23
CA LEU A 11 -37.64 -25.94 -39.93
C LEU A 11 -36.18 -26.06 -39.46
N LEU A 12 -35.39 -25.00 -39.65
CA LEU A 12 -34.06 -24.84 -39.08
C LEU A 12 -34.20 -24.56 -37.58
N LEU A 13 -34.06 -25.59 -36.77
CA LEU A 13 -33.94 -25.50 -35.32
C LEU A 13 -32.58 -24.84 -34.99
N TRP A 14 -32.58 -23.56 -34.65
CA TRP A 14 -31.39 -22.87 -34.14
C TRP A 14 -31.11 -23.39 -32.73
N MET A 15 -30.18 -24.34 -32.60
CA MET A 15 -29.57 -24.68 -31.32
C MET A 15 -28.81 -23.44 -30.82
N VAL A 16 -29.37 -22.76 -29.82
CA VAL A 16 -28.63 -21.74 -29.07
C VAL A 16 -27.60 -22.48 -28.22
N PRO A 17 -26.29 -22.29 -28.42
CA PRO A 17 -25.30 -22.91 -27.56
C PRO A 17 -25.50 -22.35 -26.15
N THR A 18 -25.83 -23.23 -25.20
CA THR A 18 -25.73 -22.92 -23.77
C THR A 18 -24.25 -22.72 -23.47
N SER A 19 -23.83 -21.46 -23.30
CA SER A 19 -22.48 -21.15 -22.82
C SER A 19 -22.37 -21.68 -21.39
N GLU A 20 -21.64 -22.77 -21.21
CA GLU A 20 -21.24 -23.28 -19.91
C GLU A 20 -20.46 -22.19 -19.17
N ALA A 21 -20.68 -22.05 -17.86
CA ALA A 21 -20.00 -21.05 -17.06
C ALA A 21 -18.48 -21.32 -17.09
N ALA A 22 -17.70 -20.37 -17.60
CA ALA A 22 -16.25 -20.50 -17.62
C ALA A 22 -15.73 -20.45 -16.18
N THR A 23 -15.11 -21.54 -15.73
CA THR A 23 -14.47 -21.64 -14.42
C THR A 23 -12.98 -21.38 -14.57
N GLU A 24 -12.47 -20.38 -13.86
CA GLU A 24 -11.04 -20.05 -13.80
C GLU A 24 -10.45 -20.51 -12.48
N ARG A 25 -9.28 -21.16 -12.53
CA ARG A 25 -8.61 -21.74 -11.35
C ARG A 25 -7.24 -21.12 -11.15
N SER A 26 -6.91 -20.85 -9.89
CA SER A 26 -5.59 -20.36 -9.46
C SER A 26 -5.11 -21.11 -8.23
N SER A 27 -3.82 -21.37 -8.16
CA SER A 27 -3.14 -21.98 -7.02
C SER A 27 -2.66 -20.89 -6.06
N VAL A 28 -2.82 -21.10 -4.76
CA VAL A 28 -2.14 -20.29 -3.73
C VAL A 28 -0.84 -21.01 -3.38
N VAL A 29 0.28 -20.35 -3.62
CA VAL A 29 1.63 -20.87 -3.36
C VAL A 29 2.24 -20.13 -2.19
N ILE A 30 2.55 -20.86 -1.12
CA ILE A 30 3.22 -20.35 0.09
C ILE A 30 4.58 -21.02 0.19
N LEU A 31 5.65 -20.22 0.24
CA LEU A 31 7.03 -20.71 0.32
C LEU A 31 7.33 -21.83 -0.70
N GLY A 32 6.86 -21.64 -1.94
CA GLY A 32 7.06 -22.57 -3.06
C GLY A 32 6.20 -23.83 -3.05
N LYS A 33 5.25 -23.97 -2.11
CA LYS A 33 4.32 -25.10 -2.05
C LYS A 33 2.88 -24.64 -2.28
N VAL A 34 2.12 -25.40 -3.06
CA VAL A 34 0.68 -25.19 -3.18
C VAL A 34 0.03 -25.46 -1.84
N ALA A 35 -0.72 -24.48 -1.34
CA ALA A 35 -1.33 -24.46 -0.01
C ALA A 35 -2.83 -24.13 -0.03
N GLY A 36 -3.39 -23.88 -1.22
CA GLY A 36 -4.76 -23.46 -1.39
C GLY A 36 -5.07 -23.09 -2.83
N HIS A 37 -6.23 -22.50 -3.06
CA HIS A 37 -6.68 -22.16 -4.40
C HIS A 37 -7.76 -21.05 -4.41
N GLN A 38 -7.96 -20.50 -5.61
CA GLN A 38 -9.14 -19.69 -5.97
C GLN A 38 -9.86 -20.38 -7.12
N GLN A 39 -11.19 -20.41 -7.08
CA GLN A 39 -12.05 -20.74 -8.23
C GLN A 39 -12.97 -19.56 -8.50
N VAL A 40 -13.07 -19.13 -9.76
CA VAL A 40 -13.93 -18.04 -10.19
C VAL A 40 -14.88 -18.57 -11.26
N GLU A 41 -16.18 -18.43 -11.04
CA GLU A 41 -17.23 -18.79 -11.99
C GLU A 41 -17.95 -17.51 -12.43
N SER A 42 -17.86 -17.20 -13.73
CA SER A 42 -18.61 -16.08 -14.33
C SER A 42 -19.94 -16.58 -14.87
N LEU A 43 -21.04 -16.04 -14.37
CA LEU A 43 -22.41 -16.44 -14.73
C LEU A 43 -23.00 -15.55 -15.83
N PRO A 44 -23.92 -16.07 -16.67
CA PRO A 44 -24.54 -15.30 -17.75
C PRO A 44 -25.35 -14.08 -17.30
N ASP A 45 -25.79 -14.04 -16.04
CA ASP A 45 -26.54 -12.93 -15.43
C ASP A 45 -25.63 -11.82 -14.86
N GLY A 46 -24.32 -11.90 -15.10
CA GLY A 46 -23.34 -10.92 -14.63
C GLY A 46 -22.90 -11.12 -13.18
N ARG A 47 -23.36 -12.21 -12.52
CA ARG A 47 -22.80 -12.61 -11.23
C ARG A 47 -21.44 -13.28 -11.40
N ILE A 48 -20.57 -13.08 -10.42
CA ILE A 48 -19.28 -13.74 -10.30
C ILE A 48 -19.27 -14.44 -8.95
N LYS A 49 -19.12 -15.77 -8.97
CA LYS A 49 -18.93 -16.56 -7.75
C LYS A 49 -17.46 -16.86 -7.58
N VAL A 50 -16.95 -16.69 -6.37
CA VAL A 50 -15.55 -16.90 -6.03
C VAL A 50 -15.49 -17.79 -4.81
N HIS A 51 -14.79 -18.90 -4.92
CA HIS A 51 -14.32 -19.66 -3.76
C HIS A 51 -12.83 -19.38 -3.58
N PHE A 52 -12.41 -19.01 -2.38
CA PHE A 52 -11.00 -18.75 -2.08
C PHE A 52 -10.62 -19.33 -0.73
N GLU A 53 -9.61 -20.21 -0.72
CA GLU A 53 -9.09 -20.77 0.52
C GLU A 53 -7.60 -21.07 0.45
N TYR A 54 -6.93 -21.06 1.60
CA TYR A 54 -5.60 -21.65 1.77
C TYR A 54 -5.33 -22.01 3.23
N ASN A 55 -4.31 -22.87 3.43
CA ASN A 55 -3.81 -23.22 4.75
C ASN A 55 -2.36 -22.76 4.95
N ASP A 56 -2.16 -21.86 5.89
CA ASP A 56 -0.85 -21.47 6.42
C ASP A 56 -0.71 -21.96 7.86
N ARG A 57 -0.21 -23.20 8.02
CA ARG A 57 0.09 -23.79 9.33
C ARG A 57 -1.11 -23.76 10.30
N GLY A 58 -2.28 -24.16 9.80
CA GLY A 58 -3.53 -24.17 10.57
C GLY A 58 -4.35 -22.87 10.51
N ARG A 59 -3.81 -21.80 9.90
CA ARG A 59 -4.50 -20.53 9.63
C ARG A 59 -4.86 -20.41 8.16
N GLY A 60 -5.59 -19.37 7.80
CA GLY A 60 -5.93 -19.03 6.42
C GLY A 60 -7.44 -18.96 6.18
N PRO A 61 -7.88 -18.12 5.24
CA PRO A 61 -9.28 -17.94 4.93
C PRO A 61 -9.88 -19.17 4.25
N SER A 62 -11.20 -19.30 4.34
CA SER A 62 -12.02 -20.08 3.42
C SER A 62 -13.28 -19.26 3.20
N LEU A 63 -13.41 -18.69 2.01
CA LEU A 63 -14.40 -17.67 1.69
C LEU A 63 -15.18 -18.12 0.46
N ASP A 64 -16.50 -18.00 0.54
CA ASP A 64 -17.39 -17.99 -0.60
C ASP A 64 -17.91 -16.57 -0.78
N THR A 65 -17.63 -15.98 -1.93
CA THR A 65 -18.03 -14.61 -2.27
C THR A 65 -18.85 -14.59 -3.55
N VAL A 66 -19.94 -13.83 -3.57
CA VAL A 66 -20.75 -13.58 -4.76
C VAL A 66 -20.80 -12.08 -5.02
N TYR A 67 -20.37 -11.69 -6.22
CA TYR A 67 -20.45 -10.33 -6.72
C TYR A 67 -21.54 -10.21 -7.78
N GLN A 68 -22.28 -9.10 -7.79
CA GLN A 68 -23.02 -8.64 -8.96
C GLN A 68 -22.29 -7.44 -9.58
N VAL A 69 -21.88 -7.57 -10.84
CA VAL A 69 -21.18 -6.50 -11.55
C VAL A 69 -22.18 -5.65 -12.34
N GLY A 70 -22.10 -4.33 -12.16
CA GLY A 70 -22.89 -3.35 -12.88
C GLY A 70 -22.34 -3.02 -14.27
N ALA A 71 -23.12 -2.30 -15.08
CA ALA A 71 -22.76 -1.98 -16.46
C ALA A 71 -21.46 -1.13 -16.59
N ASN A 72 -21.20 -0.26 -15.62
CA ASN A 72 -19.97 0.54 -15.52
C ASN A 72 -18.74 -0.30 -15.09
N GLY A 73 -18.93 -1.57 -14.73
CA GLY A 73 -17.88 -2.47 -14.24
C GLY A 73 -17.69 -2.44 -12.72
N THR A 74 -18.38 -1.56 -11.98
CA THR A 74 -18.32 -1.56 -10.51
C THR A 74 -19.21 -2.65 -9.93
N VAL A 75 -18.92 -3.04 -8.68
CA VAL A 75 -19.77 -3.96 -7.93
C VAL A 75 -21.05 -3.24 -7.49
N THR A 76 -22.19 -3.88 -7.70
CA THR A 76 -23.52 -3.40 -7.24
C THR A 76 -24.02 -4.19 -6.04
N SER A 77 -23.54 -5.42 -5.85
CA SER A 77 -23.66 -6.15 -4.59
C SER A 77 -22.47 -7.07 -4.38
N ALA A 78 -22.06 -7.24 -3.14
CA ALA A 78 -21.09 -8.26 -2.72
C ALA A 78 -21.65 -8.98 -1.50
N GLU A 79 -21.51 -10.30 -1.46
CA GLU A 79 -21.81 -11.11 -0.27
C GLU A 79 -20.67 -12.08 -0.06
N SER A 80 -19.98 -11.97 1.08
CA SER A 80 -18.89 -12.86 1.48
C SER A 80 -19.26 -13.59 2.76
N GLN A 81 -19.02 -14.89 2.79
CA GLN A 81 -19.22 -15.74 3.97
C GLN A 81 -18.07 -16.73 4.13
N GLY A 82 -17.89 -17.23 5.36
CA GLY A 82 -16.92 -18.28 5.66
C GLY A 82 -16.09 -17.94 6.88
N VAL A 83 -14.77 -18.05 6.76
CA VAL A 83 -13.84 -17.70 7.85
C VAL A 83 -12.64 -16.91 7.35
N ASP A 84 -12.12 -16.00 8.19
CA ASP A 84 -10.93 -15.22 7.91
C ASP A 84 -9.63 -16.00 8.16
N TYR A 85 -8.49 -15.30 8.04
CA TYR A 85 -7.18 -15.90 8.29
C TYR A 85 -7.04 -16.50 9.70
N LEU A 86 -7.64 -15.88 10.72
CA LEU A 86 -7.59 -16.32 12.12
C LEU A 86 -8.76 -17.24 12.49
N LYS A 87 -9.55 -17.69 11.50
CA LYS A 87 -10.72 -18.56 11.67
C LYS A 87 -11.91 -17.91 12.36
N ALA A 88 -11.95 -16.58 12.43
CA ALA A 88 -13.16 -15.87 12.83
C ALA A 88 -14.21 -15.96 11.71
N ALA A 89 -15.49 -16.03 12.10
CA ALA A 89 -16.58 -16.10 11.13
C ALA A 89 -16.66 -14.80 10.32
N VAL A 90 -16.79 -14.95 8.99
CA VAL A 90 -17.00 -13.86 8.04
C VAL A 90 -18.44 -13.88 7.59
N GLN A 91 -19.10 -12.73 7.72
CA GLN A 91 -20.38 -12.41 7.09
C GLN A 91 -20.30 -10.94 6.69
N GLU A 92 -20.19 -10.68 5.40
CA GLU A 92 -20.07 -9.35 4.85
C GLU A 92 -21.04 -9.19 3.69
N ARG A 93 -21.77 -8.07 3.67
CA ARG A 93 -22.70 -7.73 2.59
C ARG A 93 -22.54 -6.27 2.21
N TYR A 94 -22.58 -6.01 0.92
CA TYR A 94 -22.68 -4.67 0.34
C TYR A 94 -23.76 -4.63 -0.73
N THR A 95 -24.46 -3.50 -0.82
CA THR A 95 -25.46 -3.22 -1.85
C THR A 95 -25.39 -1.77 -2.31
N ALA A 96 -25.61 -1.55 -3.60
CA ALA A 96 -25.75 -0.23 -4.22
C ALA A 96 -27.12 -0.10 -4.91
N GLN A 97 -27.81 1.00 -4.63
CA GLN A 97 -29.08 1.36 -5.26
C GLN A 97 -29.02 2.83 -5.67
N GLY A 98 -28.74 3.09 -6.95
CA GLY A 98 -28.48 4.46 -7.42
C GLY A 98 -27.25 5.06 -6.75
N THR A 99 -27.44 6.10 -5.94
CA THR A 99 -26.39 6.75 -5.15
C THR A 99 -26.31 6.23 -3.71
N SER A 100 -27.27 5.41 -3.27
CA SER A 100 -27.29 4.85 -1.91
C SER A 100 -26.44 3.58 -1.87
N HIS A 101 -25.42 3.59 -1.01
CA HIS A 101 -24.53 2.47 -0.75
C HIS A 101 -24.66 2.03 0.71
N ALA A 102 -24.82 0.74 0.96
CA ALA A 102 -24.88 0.20 2.31
C ALA A 102 -24.00 -1.04 2.43
N TRP A 103 -23.25 -1.15 3.51
CA TRP A 103 -22.45 -2.33 3.82
C TRP A 103 -22.45 -2.67 5.30
N LYS A 104 -22.28 -3.96 5.57
CA LYS A 104 -22.15 -4.51 6.90
C LYS A 104 -21.11 -5.61 6.91
N ASN A 105 -20.16 -5.54 7.83
CA ASN A 105 -19.15 -6.55 8.10
C ASN A 105 -18.85 -6.61 9.61
N SER A 106 -17.74 -7.23 10.00
CA SER A 106 -17.36 -7.38 11.42
C SER A 106 -16.90 -6.08 12.09
N ALA A 107 -16.54 -5.06 11.29
CA ALA A 107 -16.03 -3.78 11.77
C ALA A 107 -17.03 -2.62 11.58
N GLU A 108 -17.86 -2.69 10.53
CA GLU A 108 -18.68 -1.58 10.06
C GLU A 108 -20.13 -2.03 9.79
N ASP A 109 -21.08 -1.13 10.05
CA ASP A 109 -22.50 -1.23 9.67
C ASP A 109 -22.92 0.17 9.24
N GLU A 110 -22.71 0.49 7.96
CA GLU A 110 -22.78 1.85 7.43
C GLU A 110 -23.66 1.94 6.19
N GLN A 111 -24.24 3.13 6.01
CA GLN A 111 -24.91 3.55 4.79
C GLN A 111 -24.44 4.96 4.41
N ARG A 112 -24.25 5.19 3.11
CA ARG A 112 -23.77 6.46 2.58
C ARG A 112 -24.34 6.76 1.20
N GLU A 113 -24.66 8.03 0.99
CA GLU A 113 -24.95 8.56 -0.34
C GLU A 113 -23.65 8.99 -1.02
N VAL A 114 -23.34 8.39 -2.17
CA VAL A 114 -22.18 8.74 -2.98
C VAL A 114 -22.64 8.99 -4.42
N PRO A 115 -22.51 10.22 -4.94
CA PRO A 115 -22.83 10.50 -6.33
C PRO A 115 -21.72 9.98 -7.25
N GLY A 116 -22.12 9.35 -8.36
CA GLY A 116 -21.21 8.91 -9.42
C GLY A 116 -20.57 7.54 -9.18
N PRO A 117 -19.64 7.12 -10.06
CA PRO A 117 -19.01 5.80 -9.98
C PRO A 117 -18.11 5.66 -8.75
N VAL A 118 -18.34 4.62 -7.95
CA VAL A 118 -17.54 4.26 -6.78
C VAL A 118 -17.39 2.73 -6.71
N PHE A 119 -16.28 2.25 -6.17
CA PHE A 119 -16.04 0.83 -5.95
C PHE A 119 -16.00 0.52 -4.46
N TYR A 120 -16.71 -0.53 -4.04
CA TYR A 120 -16.66 -1.01 -2.66
C TYR A 120 -15.53 -2.03 -2.48
N LEU A 121 -14.66 -1.78 -1.52
CA LEU A 121 -13.63 -2.74 -1.08
C LEU A 121 -14.17 -3.53 0.12
N GLY A 122 -14.22 -4.85 0.00
CA GLY A 122 -14.60 -5.72 1.10
C GLY A 122 -13.50 -5.77 2.16
N LEU A 123 -13.89 -5.87 3.44
CA LEU A 123 -12.95 -6.12 4.53
C LEU A 123 -12.28 -7.49 4.37
N HIS A 124 -13.05 -8.48 3.91
CA HIS A 124 -12.56 -9.82 3.61
C HIS A 124 -12.85 -10.17 2.14
N ALA A 125 -11.88 -9.85 1.27
CA ALA A 125 -12.00 -10.02 -0.16
C ALA A 125 -11.09 -11.14 -0.72
N PRO A 126 -11.57 -11.96 -1.66
CA PRO A 126 -10.71 -12.83 -2.45
C PRO A 126 -9.88 -12.03 -3.47
N PRO A 127 -8.76 -12.58 -3.99
CA PRO A 127 -7.95 -11.93 -5.03
C PRO A 127 -8.72 -11.43 -6.25
N GLU A 128 -9.81 -12.10 -6.63
CA GLU A 128 -10.69 -11.67 -7.74
C GLU A 128 -11.27 -10.27 -7.56
N GLU A 129 -11.48 -9.76 -6.34
CA GLU A 129 -11.98 -8.40 -6.12
C GLU A 129 -11.04 -7.35 -6.74
N THR A 130 -9.73 -7.61 -6.67
CA THR A 130 -8.73 -6.71 -7.27
C THR A 130 -8.86 -6.67 -8.79
N VAL A 131 -9.27 -7.76 -9.43
CA VAL A 131 -9.55 -7.80 -10.88
C VAL A 131 -10.75 -6.93 -11.21
N LEU A 132 -11.82 -7.03 -10.43
CA LEU A 132 -13.02 -6.21 -10.59
C LEU A 132 -12.70 -4.72 -10.41
N LEU A 133 -11.90 -4.39 -9.39
CA LEU A 133 -11.43 -3.03 -9.14
C LEU A 133 -10.62 -2.48 -10.32
N VAL A 134 -9.64 -3.24 -10.82
CA VAL A 134 -8.83 -2.83 -11.97
C VAL A 134 -9.68 -2.63 -13.21
N ARG A 135 -10.59 -3.56 -13.52
CA ARG A 135 -11.47 -3.46 -14.69
C ARG A 135 -12.39 -2.24 -14.60
N ALA A 136 -12.93 -1.94 -13.42
CA ALA A 136 -13.75 -0.75 -13.19
C ALA A 136 -12.93 0.53 -13.35
N ALA A 137 -11.76 0.61 -12.72
CA ALA A 137 -10.88 1.77 -12.79
C ALA A 137 -10.40 2.03 -14.23
N LEU A 138 -10.03 1.00 -15.00
CA LEU A 138 -9.61 1.16 -16.40
C LEU A 138 -10.69 1.76 -17.32
N ARG A 139 -11.97 1.64 -16.96
CA ARG A 139 -13.10 2.26 -17.67
C ARG A 139 -13.39 3.69 -17.21
N ALA A 140 -12.91 4.07 -16.04
CA ALA A 140 -13.16 5.38 -15.46
C ALA A 140 -12.21 6.45 -16.04
N PRO A 141 -12.64 7.72 -16.11
CA PRO A 141 -11.80 8.82 -16.58
C PRO A 141 -10.47 8.88 -15.80
N GLY A 142 -9.37 9.01 -16.53
CA GLY A 142 -8.03 9.06 -15.93
C GLY A 142 -7.58 7.77 -15.26
N GLN A 143 -8.31 6.66 -15.40
CA GLN A 143 -8.06 5.39 -14.70
C GLN A 143 -8.14 5.52 -13.16
N ARG A 144 -9.00 6.44 -12.69
CA ARG A 144 -9.23 6.75 -11.28
C ARG A 144 -10.65 6.39 -10.88
N LEU A 145 -10.81 5.85 -9.67
CA LEU A 145 -12.12 5.48 -9.16
C LEU A 145 -12.20 5.73 -7.65
N ALA A 146 -13.24 6.43 -7.22
CA ALA A 146 -13.53 6.62 -5.82
C ALA A 146 -13.77 5.26 -5.14
N LEU A 147 -13.40 5.16 -3.87
CA LEU A 147 -13.52 3.94 -3.08
C LEU A 147 -14.47 4.13 -1.90
N LEU A 148 -15.19 3.06 -1.57
CA LEU A 148 -15.81 2.85 -0.27
C LEU A 148 -14.97 1.85 0.53
N PRO A 149 -14.84 2.03 1.85
CA PRO A 149 -15.47 3.08 2.68
C PRO A 149 -14.83 4.47 2.53
N SER A 150 -13.61 4.59 2.00
CA SER A 150 -13.01 5.90 1.69
C SER A 150 -11.84 5.77 0.70
N GLY A 151 -11.44 6.91 0.14
CA GLY A 151 -10.24 7.02 -0.70
C GLY A 151 -10.54 6.98 -2.21
N GLU A 152 -9.48 6.80 -2.98
CA GLU A 152 -9.51 6.73 -4.43
C GLU A 152 -8.39 5.82 -4.89
N VAL A 153 -8.67 4.95 -5.87
CA VAL A 153 -7.64 4.17 -6.56
C VAL A 153 -7.24 4.87 -7.85
N GLN A 154 -5.95 4.86 -8.17
CA GLN A 154 -5.43 5.07 -9.51
C GLN A 154 -4.79 3.78 -10.00
N VAL A 155 -5.20 3.32 -11.17
CA VAL A 155 -4.60 2.14 -11.82
C VAL A 155 -3.70 2.58 -12.98
N SER A 156 -2.60 1.87 -13.18
CA SER A 156 -1.72 2.04 -14.35
C SER A 156 -1.07 0.72 -14.75
N ALA A 157 -0.94 0.47 -16.05
CA ALA A 157 -0.16 -0.66 -16.55
C ALA A 157 1.33 -0.31 -16.53
N VAL A 158 2.14 -1.16 -15.90
CA VAL A 158 3.57 -0.87 -15.62
C VAL A 158 4.54 -1.86 -16.26
N ALA A 159 4.10 -3.08 -16.58
CA ALA A 159 4.92 -4.06 -17.30
C ALA A 159 4.05 -5.01 -18.13
N THR A 160 4.62 -5.63 -19.15
CA THR A 160 4.00 -6.72 -19.92
C THR A 160 5.00 -7.83 -20.13
N GLN A 161 4.61 -9.07 -19.91
CA GLN A 161 5.44 -10.26 -20.04
C GLN A 161 4.74 -11.37 -20.80
N THR A 162 5.51 -12.24 -21.44
CA THR A 162 5.01 -13.49 -22.01
C THR A 162 5.58 -14.63 -21.18
N LEU A 163 4.70 -15.34 -20.49
CA LEU A 163 5.05 -16.39 -19.54
C LEU A 163 4.72 -17.76 -20.11
N LYS A 164 5.63 -18.71 -19.90
CA LYS A 164 5.45 -20.11 -20.29
C LYS A 164 5.07 -20.93 -19.06
N GLY A 165 3.83 -21.38 -19.02
CA GLY A 165 3.35 -22.35 -18.05
C GLY A 165 3.65 -23.78 -18.50
N LYS A 166 3.08 -24.76 -17.79
CA LYS A 166 3.26 -26.19 -18.06
C LYS A 166 2.77 -26.63 -19.44
N SER A 167 1.62 -26.12 -19.86
CA SER A 167 0.92 -26.56 -21.09
C SER A 167 0.65 -25.44 -22.08
N SER A 168 0.90 -24.18 -21.71
CA SER A 168 0.59 -23.04 -22.56
C SER A 168 1.45 -21.82 -22.27
N SER A 169 1.51 -20.91 -23.25
CA SER A 169 2.07 -19.57 -23.08
C SER A 169 0.93 -18.57 -22.89
N ARG A 170 1.17 -17.54 -22.08
CA ARG A 170 0.21 -16.44 -21.85
C ARG A 170 0.96 -15.12 -21.81
N LYS A 171 0.42 -14.13 -22.50
CA LYS A 171 0.86 -12.75 -22.32
C LYS A 171 0.07 -12.13 -21.17
N VAL A 172 0.78 -11.47 -20.29
CA VAL A 172 0.26 -10.91 -19.04
C VAL A 172 0.74 -9.49 -18.87
N ARG A 173 -0.05 -8.69 -18.15
CA ARG A 173 0.23 -7.29 -17.88
C ARG A 173 0.17 -7.03 -16.39
N LEU A 174 1.21 -6.39 -15.87
CA LEU A 174 1.27 -5.92 -14.50
C LEU A 174 0.56 -4.58 -14.40
N TYR A 175 -0.40 -4.50 -13.50
CA TYR A 175 -1.07 -3.27 -13.12
C TYR A 175 -0.64 -2.88 -11.71
N ALA A 176 -0.27 -1.61 -11.54
CA ALA A 176 -0.01 -1.00 -10.24
C ALA A 176 -1.27 -0.24 -9.81
N LEU A 177 -1.70 -0.46 -8.57
CA LEU A 177 -2.81 0.24 -7.92
C LEU A 177 -2.25 1.15 -6.83
N SER A 178 -2.46 2.45 -6.96
CA SER A 178 -2.07 3.45 -5.95
C SER A 178 -3.29 3.99 -5.23
N GLY A 179 -3.17 4.28 -3.94
CA GLY A 179 -4.24 4.86 -3.11
C GLY A 179 -4.99 3.86 -2.23
N VAL A 180 -4.78 2.55 -2.44
CA VAL A 180 -5.33 1.47 -1.60
C VAL A 180 -4.48 1.22 -0.35
N ASP A 181 -3.15 1.40 -0.45
CA ASP A 181 -2.18 1.22 0.63
C ASP A 181 -1.07 2.29 0.52
N LEU A 182 -0.13 2.31 1.48
CA LEU A 182 1.01 3.24 1.54
C LEU A 182 1.95 3.12 0.34
N GLU A 183 2.04 1.92 -0.22
CA GLU A 183 2.78 1.62 -1.43
C GLU A 183 1.85 1.03 -2.49
N PRO A 184 2.19 1.14 -3.78
CA PRO A 184 1.38 0.53 -4.82
C PRO A 184 1.30 -0.98 -4.63
N SER A 185 0.09 -1.52 -4.69
CA SER A 185 -0.15 -2.95 -4.81
C SER A 185 -0.14 -3.35 -6.29
N TYR A 186 0.05 -4.65 -6.55
CA TYR A 186 0.26 -5.16 -7.90
C TYR A 186 -0.62 -6.36 -8.20
N VAL A 187 -1.18 -6.38 -9.41
CA VAL A 187 -1.90 -7.54 -9.96
C VAL A 187 -1.47 -7.76 -11.41
N TRP A 188 -1.26 -9.03 -11.76
CA TRP A 188 -1.06 -9.49 -13.12
C TRP A 188 -2.39 -9.96 -13.68
N LEU A 189 -2.76 -9.41 -14.84
CA LEU A 189 -3.91 -9.87 -15.61
C LEU A 189 -3.45 -10.40 -16.97
N ASP A 190 -4.19 -11.33 -17.54
CA ASP A 190 -3.96 -11.78 -18.91
C ASP A 190 -4.50 -10.78 -19.96
N GLU A 191 -4.45 -11.15 -21.24
CA GLU A 191 -4.91 -10.30 -22.34
C GLU A 191 -6.41 -10.00 -22.29
N ASP A 192 -7.21 -10.88 -21.67
CA ASP A 192 -8.64 -10.73 -21.48
C ASP A 192 -8.98 -9.97 -20.17
N GLN A 193 -7.97 -9.44 -19.48
CA GLN A 193 -8.09 -8.81 -18.15
C GLN A 193 -8.63 -9.76 -17.06
N ARG A 194 -8.38 -11.06 -17.18
CA ARG A 194 -8.71 -12.05 -16.15
C ARG A 194 -7.56 -12.21 -15.17
N PHE A 195 -7.85 -12.70 -13.96
CA PHE A 195 -6.84 -12.94 -12.93
C PHE A 195 -5.71 -13.83 -13.46
N PHE A 196 -4.47 -13.36 -13.37
CA PHE A 196 -3.30 -14.19 -13.65
C PHE A 196 -2.45 -14.43 -12.41
N ALA A 197 -2.07 -13.38 -11.68
CA ALA A 197 -1.33 -13.53 -10.43
C ALA A 197 -1.40 -12.29 -9.54
N SER A 198 -1.28 -12.47 -8.22
CA SER A 198 -1.09 -11.40 -7.24
C SER A 198 -0.42 -11.96 -5.99
N GLY A 199 0.50 -11.19 -5.39
CA GLY A 199 1.10 -11.54 -4.11
C GLY A 199 2.56 -11.10 -4.01
N SER A 200 3.28 -11.79 -3.14
CA SER A 200 4.66 -11.48 -2.75
C SER A 200 5.53 -12.75 -2.73
N SER A 201 6.79 -12.60 -2.32
CA SER A 201 7.71 -13.72 -2.11
C SER A 201 7.25 -14.68 -1.00
N TRP A 202 6.47 -14.21 -0.03
CA TRP A 202 5.93 -15.07 1.04
C TRP A 202 4.78 -15.95 0.56
N SER A 203 3.82 -15.35 -0.14
CA SER A 203 2.62 -16.01 -0.66
C SER A 203 2.19 -15.33 -1.96
N MET A 204 1.88 -16.14 -2.97
CA MET A 204 1.36 -15.67 -4.26
C MET A 204 0.23 -16.56 -4.72
N THR A 205 -0.88 -15.95 -5.14
CA THR A 205 -1.94 -16.62 -5.88
C THR A 205 -1.64 -16.43 -7.36
N LEU A 206 -1.64 -17.50 -8.15
CA LEU A 206 -1.38 -17.45 -9.59
C LEU A 206 -2.12 -18.55 -10.34
N ARG A 207 -2.43 -18.28 -11.61
CA ARG A 207 -3.22 -19.15 -12.47
C ARG A 207 -2.65 -20.57 -12.48
N GLU A 208 -3.56 -21.54 -12.36
CA GLU A 208 -3.18 -22.94 -12.32
C GLU A 208 -2.36 -23.33 -13.56
N GLY A 209 -1.27 -24.06 -13.35
CA GLY A 209 -0.34 -24.46 -14.41
C GLY A 209 0.76 -23.45 -14.73
N PHE A 210 0.78 -22.29 -14.07
CA PHE A 210 1.85 -21.28 -14.19
C PHE A 210 2.68 -21.13 -12.91
N GLU A 211 2.60 -22.08 -11.96
CA GLU A 211 3.30 -21.99 -10.67
C GLU A 211 4.81 -21.81 -10.83
N ASN A 212 5.39 -22.37 -11.89
CA ASN A 212 6.80 -22.26 -12.26
C ASN A 212 7.25 -20.83 -12.65
N THR A 213 6.32 -19.89 -12.78
CA THR A 213 6.59 -18.52 -13.21
C THR A 213 6.67 -17.51 -12.06
N GLN A 214 6.43 -17.96 -10.82
CA GLN A 214 6.40 -17.11 -9.62
C GLN A 214 7.64 -16.23 -9.49
N GLU A 215 8.84 -16.79 -9.62
CA GLU A 215 10.10 -16.04 -9.47
C GLU A 215 10.21 -14.91 -10.50
N LEU A 216 9.89 -15.18 -11.77
CA LEU A 216 9.95 -14.18 -12.82
C LEU A 216 8.92 -13.05 -12.61
N LEU A 217 7.71 -13.39 -12.18
CA LEU A 217 6.68 -12.40 -11.82
C LEU A 217 7.17 -11.48 -10.69
N LEU A 218 7.78 -12.05 -9.64
CA LEU A 218 8.31 -11.30 -8.51
C LEU A 218 9.47 -10.38 -8.91
N GLN A 219 10.39 -10.85 -9.75
CA GLN A 219 11.48 -10.02 -10.27
C GLN A 219 10.96 -8.75 -10.97
N HIS A 220 9.87 -8.87 -11.73
CA HIS A 220 9.25 -7.70 -12.38
C HIS A 220 8.54 -6.77 -11.39
N GLN A 221 7.88 -7.32 -10.36
CA GLN A 221 7.30 -6.51 -9.29
C GLN A 221 8.38 -5.74 -8.50
N GLU A 222 9.45 -6.42 -8.11
CA GLU A 222 10.56 -5.83 -7.36
C GLU A 222 11.29 -4.76 -8.18
N ALA A 223 11.48 -4.99 -9.48
CA ALA A 223 12.07 -3.99 -10.37
C ALA A 223 11.22 -2.71 -10.43
N GLU A 224 9.89 -2.84 -10.52
CA GLU A 224 8.98 -1.70 -10.56
C GLU A 224 8.90 -0.97 -9.21
N GLN A 225 8.83 -1.73 -8.10
CA GLN A 225 8.94 -1.18 -6.75
C GLN A 225 10.23 -0.40 -6.56
N GLY A 226 11.37 -0.98 -6.96
CA GLY A 226 12.68 -0.33 -6.90
C GLY A 226 12.74 0.94 -7.74
N ARG A 227 12.17 0.93 -8.95
CA ARG A 227 12.08 2.11 -9.82
C ARG A 227 11.28 3.24 -9.16
N LEU A 228 10.12 2.92 -8.57
CA LEU A 228 9.28 3.89 -7.87
C LEU A 228 9.94 4.41 -6.60
N ALA A 229 10.56 3.54 -5.81
CA ALA A 229 11.30 3.92 -4.61
C ALA A 229 12.45 4.89 -4.95
N GLN A 230 13.21 4.62 -6.02
CA GLN A 230 14.27 5.53 -6.49
C GLN A 230 13.72 6.87 -6.96
N ALA A 231 12.60 6.88 -7.69
CA ALA A 231 11.95 8.11 -8.14
C ALA A 231 11.48 8.96 -6.95
N ARG A 232 10.80 8.35 -5.98
CA ARG A 232 10.35 9.01 -4.75
C ARG A 232 11.53 9.52 -3.92
N ALA A 233 12.58 8.72 -3.76
CA ALA A 233 13.79 9.14 -3.06
C ALA A 233 14.40 10.40 -3.72
N LYS A 234 14.48 10.46 -5.04
CA LYS A 234 14.95 11.66 -5.76
C LYS A 234 14.05 12.88 -5.55
N GLN A 235 12.74 12.69 -5.52
CA GLN A 235 11.76 13.78 -5.40
C GLN A 235 11.62 14.31 -3.96
N LEU A 236 11.67 13.42 -2.97
CA LEU A 236 11.35 13.74 -1.57
C LEU A 236 12.59 14.02 -0.72
N THR A 237 13.78 13.60 -1.16
CA THR A 237 15.01 13.85 -0.40
C THR A 237 15.38 15.33 -0.45
N THR A 238 15.28 16.00 0.70
CA THR A 238 15.88 17.32 0.87
C THR A 238 17.38 17.17 1.05
N LYS A 239 18.16 17.72 0.11
CA LYS A 239 19.62 17.79 0.25
C LYS A 239 19.99 18.89 1.24
N LEU A 240 20.83 18.54 2.21
CA LEU A 240 21.34 19.49 3.19
C LEU A 240 22.63 20.13 2.65
N ASP A 241 22.54 21.37 2.18
CA ASP A 241 23.72 22.14 1.73
C ASP A 241 24.45 22.84 2.89
N ARG A 242 23.91 22.71 4.10
CA ARG A 242 24.43 23.27 5.35
C ARG A 242 24.15 22.32 6.51
N PRO A 243 24.91 22.39 7.61
CA PRO A 243 24.63 21.59 8.80
C PRO A 243 23.19 21.78 9.30
N LEU A 244 22.56 20.67 9.70
CA LEU A 244 21.24 20.62 10.32
C LEU A 244 21.40 20.56 11.84
N ALA A 245 20.68 21.41 12.56
CA ALA A 245 20.55 21.33 14.01
C ALA A 245 19.14 20.87 14.37
N ILE A 246 19.03 19.70 15.00
CA ILE A 246 17.78 19.21 15.60
C ILE A 246 17.83 19.61 17.07
N THR A 247 16.98 20.55 17.47
CA THR A 247 16.96 21.08 18.84
C THR A 247 15.79 20.48 19.62
N HIS A 248 15.86 20.54 20.96
CA HIS A 248 14.86 19.96 21.86
C HIS A 248 14.65 18.45 21.66
N ALA A 249 15.70 17.75 21.26
CA ALA A 249 15.66 16.31 21.06
C ALA A 249 15.73 15.57 22.40
N ARG A 250 14.98 14.47 22.51
CA ARG A 250 15.21 13.42 23.52
C ARG A 250 16.06 12.36 22.85
N VAL A 251 17.29 12.18 23.32
CA VAL A 251 18.26 11.26 22.70
C VAL A 251 18.39 10.02 23.58
N PHE A 252 17.99 8.88 23.03
CA PHE A 252 18.22 7.58 23.67
C PHE A 252 19.64 7.10 23.38
N ASP A 253 20.38 6.75 24.43
CA ASP A 253 21.70 6.14 24.32
C ASP A 253 21.61 4.63 24.60
N PRO A 254 21.80 3.76 23.58
CA PRO A 254 21.69 2.32 23.76
C PRO A 254 22.82 1.73 24.61
N GLY A 255 23.93 2.44 24.83
CA GLY A 255 25.04 1.98 25.67
C GLY A 255 24.74 2.13 27.17
N THR A 256 23.96 3.14 27.54
CA THR A 256 23.58 3.42 28.94
C THR A 256 22.11 3.08 29.23
N LEU A 257 21.30 2.88 28.18
CA LEU A 257 19.85 2.71 28.25
C LEU A 257 19.10 3.92 28.81
N GLU A 258 19.73 5.09 28.79
CA GLU A 258 19.18 6.35 29.28
C GLU A 258 18.65 7.23 28.14
N VAL A 259 17.73 8.14 28.49
CA VAL A 259 17.22 9.17 27.58
C VAL A 259 17.69 10.54 28.08
N ALA A 260 18.60 11.16 27.33
CA ALA A 260 19.03 12.53 27.58
C ALA A 260 18.01 13.52 27.00
N GLU A 261 17.42 14.36 27.86
CA GLU A 261 16.41 15.34 27.46
C GLU A 261 17.02 16.68 27.03
N ASP A 262 16.26 17.47 26.25
CA ASP A 262 16.62 18.82 25.78
C ASP A 262 18.02 18.91 25.14
N GLN A 263 18.32 17.96 24.26
CA GLN A 263 19.58 17.92 23.51
C GLN A 263 19.48 18.69 22.19
N THR A 264 20.63 19.12 21.70
CA THR A 264 20.84 19.56 20.32
C THR A 264 21.71 18.54 19.60
N VAL A 265 21.20 18.01 18.48
CA VAL A 265 21.91 17.07 17.60
C VAL A 265 22.32 17.83 16.34
N LEU A 266 23.63 17.93 16.11
CA LEU A 266 24.17 18.53 14.90
C LEU A 266 24.48 17.44 13.88
N VAL A 267 23.95 17.59 12.68
CA VAL A 267 24.20 16.72 11.53
C VAL A 267 24.89 17.52 10.44
N ALA A 268 26.05 17.06 9.98
CA ALA A 268 26.77 17.63 8.85
C ALA A 268 27.26 16.53 7.91
N GLN A 269 27.11 16.74 6.59
CA GLN A 269 27.54 15.78 5.56
C GLN A 269 27.04 14.35 5.81
N GLY A 270 25.79 14.22 6.28
CA GLY A 270 25.16 12.93 6.56
C GLY A 270 25.65 12.22 7.83
N ARG A 271 26.38 12.91 8.73
CA ARG A 271 26.86 12.35 10.00
C ARG A 271 26.43 13.19 11.19
N ILE A 272 26.11 12.54 12.30
CA ILE A 272 25.98 13.22 13.59
C ILE A 272 27.37 13.66 14.01
N THR A 273 27.58 14.97 14.07
CA THR A 273 28.85 15.60 14.42
C THR A 273 28.96 16.01 15.88
N ALA A 274 27.82 16.22 16.54
CA ALA A 274 27.76 16.50 17.97
C ALA A 274 26.37 16.19 18.51
N VAL A 275 26.34 15.73 19.77
CA VAL A 275 25.15 15.69 20.61
C VAL A 275 25.54 16.39 21.91
N ALA A 276 24.79 17.42 22.29
CA ALA A 276 25.09 18.17 23.50
C ALA A 276 23.81 18.75 24.10
N SER A 277 23.84 19.03 25.40
CA SER A 277 22.73 19.73 26.04
C SER A 277 22.53 21.08 25.34
N ARG A 278 21.28 21.48 25.11
CA ARG A 278 20.97 22.75 24.43
C ARG A 278 21.66 23.96 25.08
N ARG A 279 21.82 23.94 26.40
CA ARG A 279 22.51 24.98 27.17
C ARG A 279 24.01 25.07 26.87
N SER A 280 24.62 23.98 26.43
CA SER A 280 26.05 23.91 26.09
C SER A 280 26.33 24.06 24.59
N CYS A 281 25.31 23.84 23.74
CA CYS A 281 25.41 23.99 22.29
C CYS A 281 25.23 25.47 21.91
N ARG A 282 26.32 26.26 21.88
CA ARG A 282 26.30 27.57 21.22
C ARG A 282 26.18 27.33 19.71
N CYS A 283 25.00 27.53 19.15
CA CYS A 283 24.84 27.59 17.69
C CYS A 283 25.86 28.60 17.13
N LEU A 284 26.69 28.11 16.21
CA LEU A 284 27.68 28.86 15.45
C LEU A 284 27.07 30.14 14.86
N GLN A 285 27.37 31.29 15.47
CA GLN A 285 27.26 32.58 14.79
C GLN A 285 28.57 32.81 14.03
N GLY A 286 28.65 32.40 12.78
CA GLY A 286 29.80 32.65 11.89
C GLY A 286 30.31 31.43 11.13
N PRO A 287 31.09 31.64 10.05
CA PRO A 287 31.54 30.56 9.16
C PRO A 287 32.33 29.52 9.94
N ALA A 288 31.96 28.26 9.75
CA ALA A 288 32.38 27.12 10.56
C ALA A 288 33.89 27.10 10.82
N ARG A 289 34.28 27.40 12.07
CA ARG A 289 35.57 26.99 12.64
C ARG A 289 35.32 26.10 13.83
N TRP A 290 35.80 24.86 13.70
CA TRP A 290 35.87 23.89 14.75
C TRP A 290 36.98 24.28 15.73
N MET A 291 36.64 24.41 17.02
CA MET A 291 37.62 24.37 18.09
C MET A 291 37.30 23.17 18.99
N PRO A 292 38.21 22.19 19.14
CA PRO A 292 38.05 21.16 20.15
C PRO A 292 38.16 21.82 21.53
N ARG A 293 37.24 21.48 22.45
CA ARG A 293 37.50 21.76 23.87
C ARG A 293 38.71 20.94 24.27
N ALA A 294 39.71 21.64 24.81
CA ALA A 294 40.85 21.04 25.49
C ALA A 294 40.34 19.99 26.50
N ALA A 295 41.03 18.85 26.51
CA ALA A 295 40.83 17.81 27.50
C ALA A 295 41.03 18.39 28.90
N SER A 296 39.95 18.50 29.66
CA SER A 296 40.02 18.66 31.11
C SER A 296 39.11 17.62 31.72
N SER A 297 39.74 16.58 32.25
CA SER A 297 39.16 15.59 33.15
C SER A 297 38.39 16.29 34.27
N CYS A 298 37.07 16.10 34.32
CA CYS A 298 36.30 16.37 35.53
C CYS A 298 36.13 15.05 36.30
N ARG A 299 36.99 14.85 37.30
CA ARG A 299 36.64 14.00 38.45
C ARG A 299 35.56 14.71 39.26
N ALA A 300 34.61 13.93 39.73
CA ALA A 300 33.57 14.33 40.65
C ALA A 300 34.16 14.77 41.99
N SER A 301 33.78 15.96 42.46
CA SER A 301 33.50 16.23 43.87
C SER A 301 33.00 17.67 44.07
N GLY A 302 31.81 17.79 44.65
CA GLY A 302 31.55 18.71 45.76
C GLY A 302 31.42 20.21 45.48
N THR A 303 30.19 20.69 45.63
CA THR A 303 29.80 21.99 46.23
C THR A 303 30.05 23.28 45.43
N CYS A 304 28.94 23.83 44.93
CA CYS A 304 28.78 25.26 44.63
C CYS A 304 28.60 26.04 45.93
N THR A 305 29.44 27.04 46.20
CA THR A 305 29.12 28.16 47.09
C THR A 305 29.11 29.46 46.32
N ARG A 306 27.99 30.16 46.45
CA ARG A 306 27.72 31.51 45.96
C ARG A 306 28.26 32.49 47.01
N THR A 307 29.08 33.47 46.62
CA THR A 307 29.44 34.57 47.53
C THR A 307 29.35 35.90 46.81
N SER A 308 28.40 36.71 47.27
CA SER A 308 28.26 38.13 47.00
C SER A 308 28.73 38.91 48.22
N ALA A 309 29.66 39.85 48.05
CA ALA A 309 29.94 41.03 48.89
C ALA A 309 30.95 41.86 48.08
N GLY A 310 30.73 43.14 47.77
CA GLY A 310 30.59 44.24 48.71
C GLY A 310 31.97 44.92 48.84
N GLY A 311 32.12 46.14 48.29
CA GLY A 311 33.38 46.91 48.21
C GLY A 311 33.96 47.35 49.58
N PRO A 312 34.98 48.24 49.64
CA PRO A 312 35.12 49.45 48.80
C PRO A 312 36.52 49.68 48.22
N MET A 313 36.63 50.52 47.18
CA MET A 313 37.91 51.08 46.73
C MET A 313 37.82 52.61 46.71
N ALA A 314 38.77 53.23 47.41
CA ALA A 314 38.87 54.66 47.62
C ALA A 314 39.52 55.37 46.42
N SER A 315 38.91 56.51 46.05
CA SER A 315 39.51 57.78 45.62
C SER A 315 40.76 57.81 44.73
N SER A 316 40.61 58.38 43.53
CA SER A 316 41.50 59.42 42.96
C SER A 316 40.80 60.19 41.82
N PRO A 317 41.18 61.46 41.55
CA PRO A 317 40.25 62.51 41.15
C PRO A 317 40.22 62.83 39.64
N SER A 318 39.10 63.41 39.20
CA SER A 318 38.88 64.01 37.87
C SER A 318 39.84 65.17 37.56
N PRO A 319 40.14 65.42 36.27
CA PRO A 319 40.34 66.75 35.75
C PRO A 319 39.06 67.28 35.08
N ARG A 320 38.74 68.53 35.41
CA ARG A 320 37.65 69.35 34.86
C ARG A 320 37.83 69.58 33.36
N ALA A 321 36.71 69.54 32.65
CA ALA A 321 36.52 70.30 31.41
C ALA A 321 36.13 71.75 31.76
N SER A 322 36.56 72.72 30.95
CA SER A 322 35.90 74.03 30.77
C SER A 322 36.45 74.77 29.53
N PRO A 323 35.67 75.70 28.95
CA PRO A 323 35.52 75.94 27.49
C PRO A 323 36.07 77.32 27.06
N PRO A 324 35.79 77.87 25.86
CA PRO A 324 35.43 77.26 24.57
C PRO A 324 36.65 76.86 23.72
#